data_AF-A0A957NI34-F1
#
_entry.id   AF-A0A957NI34-F1
#
_cell.length_a   1.000
_cell.length_b   1.000
_cell.length_c   1.000
_cell.angle_alpha   90.00
_cell.angle_beta   90.00
_cell.angle_gamma   90.00
#
_symmetry.space_group_name_H-M   'P 1'
#
loop_
_entity.id
_entity.type
_entity.pdbx_description
1 polymer ?
#
loop_
_entity_poly.entity_id
_entity_poly.type
_entity_poly.pdbx_seq_one_letter_code
_entity_poly.pdbx_strand_id
1 'polypeptide(L)'
;GSSELLHPEPGEVVFTDETGLVVARRWCWRQSAESAAQIDTTQVIIAIEAQHADGRAHVDAAVAEMLALLNEFAGGEFTTKILDKTDGKC
;
A
#
# COMPACT_ATOMS: atom_id res chain seq x y z
N GLY A 1 18.54 13.22 4.17
CA GLY A 1 18.22 12.27 3.09
C GLY A 1 19.06 12.65 1.90
N SER A 2 19.64 11.67 1.18
CA SER A 2 20.33 11.95 -0.07
C SER A 2 19.31 12.37 -1.13
N SER A 3 19.66 13.38 -1.94
CA SER A 3 18.81 13.92 -3.03
C SER A 3 19.00 13.15 -4.36
N GLU A 4 19.48 11.92 -4.29
CA GLU A 4 19.80 11.11 -5.47
C GLU A 4 18.55 10.33 -5.92
N LEU A 5 18.20 10.49 -7.20
CA LEU A 5 17.11 9.75 -7.83
C LEU A 5 17.55 8.29 -8.01
N LEU A 6 16.94 7.40 -7.23
CA LEU A 6 17.17 5.97 -7.30
C LEU A 6 16.10 5.32 -8.18
N HIS A 7 16.53 4.61 -9.21
CA HIS A 7 15.64 3.85 -10.08
C HIS A 7 15.46 2.41 -9.57
N PRO A 8 14.27 1.81 -9.74
CA PRO A 8 14.08 0.39 -9.47
C PRO A 8 14.95 -0.49 -10.35
N GLU A 9 15.42 -1.62 -9.82
CA GLU A 9 16.16 -2.61 -10.60
C GLU A 9 15.21 -3.41 -11.51
N PRO A 10 15.67 -3.91 -12.67
CA PRO A 10 14.85 -4.77 -13.51
C PRO A 10 14.27 -5.98 -12.74
N GLY A 11 12.96 -6.18 -12.83
CA GLY A 11 12.23 -7.27 -12.14
C GLY A 11 11.81 -6.93 -10.71
N GLU A 12 12.10 -5.73 -10.22
CA GLU A 12 11.55 -5.24 -8.98
C GLU A 12 10.05 -4.93 -9.09
N VAL A 13 9.30 -5.20 -8.01
CA VAL A 13 7.91 -4.77 -7.90
C VAL A 13 7.86 -3.45 -7.16
N VAL A 14 7.31 -2.43 -7.81
CA VAL A 14 7.10 -1.09 -7.27
C VAL A 14 5.65 -0.67 -7.47
N PHE A 15 5.19 0.23 -6.61
CA PHE A 15 3.94 0.94 -6.77
C PHE A 15 4.23 2.33 -7.31
N THR A 16 3.58 2.68 -8.41
CA THR A 16 3.73 3.99 -9.06
C THR A 16 2.39 4.69 -9.18
N ASP A 17 2.42 6.02 -9.23
CA ASP A 17 1.27 6.80 -9.67
C ASP A 17 1.18 6.87 -11.21
N GLU A 18 0.19 7.63 -11.71
CA GLU A 18 -0.06 7.85 -13.13
C GLU A 18 1.06 8.62 -13.86
N THR A 19 1.93 9.31 -13.12
CA THR A 19 3.11 10.01 -13.67
C THR A 19 4.33 9.10 -13.78
N GLY A 20 4.25 7.89 -13.21
CA GLY A 20 5.35 6.94 -13.13
C GLY A 20 6.28 7.17 -11.93
N LEU A 21 5.91 8.04 -10.99
CA LEU A 21 6.68 8.26 -9.78
C LEU A 21 6.50 7.08 -8.83
N VAL A 22 7.60 6.55 -8.29
CA VAL A 22 7.56 5.45 -7.31
C VAL A 22 7.03 5.98 -5.98
N VAL A 23 5.86 5.47 -5.59
CA VAL A 23 5.20 5.71 -4.30
C VAL A 23 5.83 4.84 -3.21
N ALA A 24 6.04 3.56 -3.51
CA ALA A 24 6.68 2.60 -2.61
C ALA A 24 7.28 1.44 -3.40
N ARG A 25 8.25 0.75 -2.79
CA ARG A 25 8.77 -0.54 -3.27
C ARG A 25 8.06 -1.65 -2.48
N ARG A 26 7.87 -2.84 -3.07
CA ARG A 26 7.30 -3.99 -2.33
C ARG A 26 8.07 -4.21 -1.02
N TRP A 27 7.36 -4.59 0.05
CA TRP A 27 7.95 -4.85 1.37
C TRP A 27 8.70 -3.67 2.00
N CYS A 28 8.54 -2.47 1.46
CA CYS A 28 9.06 -1.26 2.05
C CYS A 28 7.97 -0.64 2.92
N TRP A 29 8.21 -0.53 4.23
CA TRP A 29 7.35 0.25 5.12
C TRP A 29 7.48 1.76 4.89
N ARG A 30 8.41 2.19 4.02
CA ARG A 30 8.69 3.59 3.72
C ARG A 30 8.05 3.97 2.38
N GLN A 31 7.10 4.90 2.45
CA GLN A 31 6.58 5.65 1.30
C GLN A 31 7.57 6.74 0.85
N SER A 32 7.49 7.14 -0.41
CA SER A 32 8.23 8.29 -0.93
C SER A 32 7.81 9.58 -0.20
N ALA A 33 8.67 10.59 -0.19
CA ALA A 33 8.36 11.84 0.51
C ALA A 33 7.16 12.56 -0.14
N GLU A 34 7.05 12.41 -1.45
CA GLU A 34 6.03 12.99 -2.32
C GLU A 34 4.64 12.36 -2.12
N SER A 35 4.59 11.11 -1.64
CA SER A 35 3.34 10.39 -1.37
C SER A 35 3.00 10.32 0.12
N ALA A 36 3.76 11.01 0.98
CA ALA A 36 3.56 10.93 2.41
C ALA A 36 2.29 11.67 2.85
N ALA A 37 1.41 10.97 3.57
CA ALA A 37 0.21 11.56 4.15
C ALA A 37 0.56 12.78 5.04
N GLN A 38 -0.17 13.87 4.84
CA GLN A 38 -0.08 15.15 5.54
C GLN A 38 -1.37 15.45 6.30
N ILE A 39 -1.38 16.52 7.10
CA ILE A 39 -2.54 16.90 7.94
C ILE A 39 -3.81 17.22 7.13
N ASP A 40 -3.65 17.65 5.89
CA ASP A 40 -4.73 17.98 4.95
C ASP A 40 -5.08 16.83 4.00
N THR A 41 -4.48 15.64 4.17
CA THR A 41 -4.78 14.47 3.36
C THR A 41 -6.18 13.96 3.65
N THR A 42 -7.00 13.85 2.59
CA THR A 42 -8.40 13.40 2.66
C THR A 42 -8.63 12.05 2.01
N GLN A 43 -7.67 11.56 1.22
CA GLN A 43 -7.75 10.29 0.51
C GLN A 43 -6.40 9.58 0.59
N VAL A 44 -6.44 8.28 0.89
CA VAL A 44 -5.25 7.44 1.01
C VAL A 44 -5.50 6.08 0.37
N ILE A 45 -4.45 5.49 -0.18
CA ILE A 45 -4.41 4.08 -0.56
C ILE A 45 -3.43 3.39 0.39
N ILE A 46 -3.88 2.32 1.04
CA ILE A 46 -3.07 1.56 1.98
C ILE A 46 -2.83 0.17 1.40
N ALA A 47 -1.56 -0.20 1.22
CA ALA A 47 -1.17 -1.53 0.79
C ALA A 47 -0.81 -2.39 2.02
N ILE A 48 -1.43 -3.57 2.13
CA ILE A 48 -1.13 -4.58 3.15
C ILE A 48 -0.64 -5.83 2.42
N GLU A 49 0.56 -6.30 2.76
CA GLU A 49 1.23 -7.40 2.07
C GLU A 49 1.62 -8.53 3.02
N ALA A 50 1.53 -9.77 2.56
CA ALA A 50 2.05 -10.95 3.23
C ALA A 50 2.58 -11.97 2.21
N GLN A 51 3.75 -12.56 2.47
CA GLN A 51 4.45 -13.49 1.57
C GLN A 51 4.85 -14.80 2.27
N HIS A 52 3.99 -15.27 3.17
CA HIS A 52 4.13 -16.55 3.85
C HIS A 52 2.88 -17.41 3.62
N ALA A 53 2.95 -18.70 3.98
CA ALA A 53 1.89 -19.66 3.70
C ALA A 53 0.50 -19.21 4.23
N ASP A 54 0.47 -18.64 5.43
CA ASP A 54 -0.75 -18.12 6.07
C ASP A 54 -1.02 -16.64 5.74
N GLY A 55 -0.37 -16.10 4.71
CA GLY A 55 -0.39 -14.67 4.39
C GLY A 55 -1.79 -14.14 4.11
N ARG A 56 -2.63 -14.93 3.42
CA ARG A 56 -4.01 -14.53 3.13
C ARG A 56 -4.81 -14.26 4.40
N ALA A 57 -4.76 -15.17 5.36
CA ALA A 57 -5.50 -15.02 6.62
C ALA A 57 -5.02 -13.81 7.44
N HIS A 58 -3.72 -13.53 7.43
CA HIS A 58 -3.17 -12.34 8.11
C HIS A 58 -3.55 -11.04 7.40
N VAL A 59 -3.59 -11.01 6.06
CA VAL A 59 -4.07 -9.85 5.30
C VAL A 59 -5.56 -9.61 5.58
N ASP A 60 -6.39 -10.67 5.55
CA ASP A 60 -7.82 -10.57 5.88
C ASP A 60 -8.03 -9.98 7.29
N ALA A 61 -7.28 -10.47 8.29
CA ALA A 61 -7.36 -9.97 9.66
C ALA A 61 -6.89 -8.51 9.78
N ALA A 62 -5.77 -8.16 9.14
CA ALA A 62 -5.23 -6.81 9.17
C ALA A 62 -6.15 -5.79 8.48
N VAL A 63 -6.78 -6.17 7.36
CA VAL A 63 -7.80 -5.33 6.69
C VAL A 63 -8.99 -5.09 7.62
N ALA A 64 -9.49 -6.14 8.28
CA ALA A 64 -10.61 -6.01 9.21
C ALA A 64 -10.28 -5.09 10.39
N GLU A 65 -9.10 -5.26 11.01
CA GLU A 65 -8.61 -4.42 12.10
C GLU A 65 -8.44 -2.96 11.65
N MET A 66 -7.82 -2.74 10.49
CA MET A 66 -7.63 -1.39 9.93
C MET A 66 -8.97 -0.69 9.69
N LEU A 67 -9.95 -1.39 9.11
CA LEU A 67 -11.28 -0.82 8.90
C LEU A 67 -11.99 -0.49 10.22
N ALA A 68 -11.84 -1.32 11.26
CA ALA A 68 -12.40 -1.03 12.57
C ALA A 68 -11.78 0.25 13.16
N LEU A 69 -10.45 0.37 13.12
CA LEU A 69 -9.73 1.54 13.62
C LEU A 69 -10.06 2.81 12.82
N LEU A 70 -10.12 2.71 11.49
CA LEU A 70 -10.49 3.85 10.64
C LEU A 70 -11.93 4.31 10.94
N ASN A 71 -12.88 3.39 11.12
CA ASN A 71 -14.23 3.75 11.51
C ASN A 71 -14.28 4.42 12.89
N GLU A 72 -13.49 3.95 13.86
CA GLU A 72 -13.48 4.50 15.22
C GLU A 72 -12.86 5.89 15.28
N PHE A 73 -11.72 6.10 14.60
CA PHE A 73 -10.89 7.28 14.82
C PHE A 73 -10.92 8.32 13.69
N ALA A 74 -11.24 7.92 12.46
CA ALA A 74 -11.17 8.82 11.29
C ALA A 74 -12.53 8.99 10.59
N GLY A 75 -13.35 7.95 10.55
CA GLY A 75 -14.52 7.87 9.67
C GLY A 75 -14.14 7.90 8.19
N GLY A 76 -15.16 7.94 7.31
CA GLY A 76 -14.99 8.05 5.86
C GLY A 76 -15.64 6.91 5.08
N GLU A 77 -15.43 6.93 3.76
CA GLU A 77 -15.82 5.85 2.87
C GLU A 77 -14.62 4.95 2.60
N PHE A 78 -14.83 3.62 2.74
CA PHE A 78 -13.75 2.64 2.58
C PHE A 78 -14.11 1.65 1.49
N THR A 79 -13.17 1.41 0.59
CA THR A 79 -13.23 0.31 -0.39
C THR A 79 -12.00 -0.55 -0.20
N THR A 80 -12.20 -1.87 -0.16
CA THR A 80 -11.11 -2.84 -0.04
C THR A 80 -11.18 -3.85 -1.18
N LYS A 81 -10.00 -4.30 -1.61
CA LYS A 81 -9.86 -5.41 -2.55
C LYS A 81 -8.60 -6.19 -2.20
N ILE A 82 -8.74 -7.50 -2.12
CA ILE A 82 -7.60 -8.41 -1.97
C ILE A 82 -7.21 -8.89 -3.34
N LEU A 83 -5.92 -8.86 -3.62
CA LEU A 83 -5.33 -9.40 -4.83
C LEU A 83 -4.53 -10.64 -4.44
N ASP A 84 -4.91 -11.79 -4.99
CA ASP A 84 -4.16 -13.03 -4.87
C ASP A 84 -4.06 -13.75 -6.22
N LYS A 85 -3.45 -14.95 -6.21
CA LYS A 85 -3.22 -15.74 -7.44
C LYS A 85 -4.51 -16.15 -8.18
N THR A 86 -5.67 -16.05 -7.54
CA THR A 86 -6.99 -16.42 -8.09
C THR A 86 -7.68 -15.25 -8.78
N ASP A 87 -7.27 -14.02 -8.48
CA ASP A 87 -7.59 -12.85 -9.28
C ASP A 87 -6.80 -12.97 -10.58
N GLY A 88 -7.43 -13.52 -11.61
CA GLY A 88 -6.79 -13.75 -12.92
C GLY A 88 -6.03 -12.51 -13.40
N LYS A 89 -4.93 -12.75 -14.14
CA LYS A 89 -4.02 -11.70 -14.64
C LYS A 89 -4.78 -10.44 -15.05
N CYS A 90 -4.52 -9.33 -14.37
CA CYS A 90 -4.72 -8.00 -14.95
C CYS A 90 -3.97 -7.93 -16.29
#